data_AF-A0A848UHH1-F1
#
_entry.id   AF-A0A848UHH1-F1
#
_cell.length_a   1.000
_cell.length_b   1.000
_cell.length_c   1.000
_cell.angle_alpha   90.00
_cell.angle_beta   90.00
_cell.angle_gamma   90.00
#
_symmetry.space_group_name_H-M   'P 1'
#
loop_
_entity.id
_entity.type
_entity.pdbx_description
1 polymer ?
#
loop_
_entity_poly.entity_id
_entity_poly.type
_entity_poly.pdbx_seq_one_letter_code
_entity_poly.pdbx_strand_id
1 'polypeptide(L)'
;MAHSITVNTQEEFEELMKENNFEISSAIVKTILGNLKGRKKHVHILEINVLEEQTVYDITINRKDMLESLEKNLKIHEEHEAYEVCSKIVEAIEYLKSK
;
A
#
# COMPACT_ATOMS: atom_id res chain seq x y z
N MET A 1 -10.88 -7.04 7.73
CA MET A 1 -10.73 -5.94 8.71
C MET A 1 -10.12 -4.79 7.95
N ALA A 2 -10.72 -3.60 7.99
CA ALA A 2 -10.06 -2.39 7.50
C ALA A 2 -8.84 -2.16 8.40
N HIS A 3 -7.67 -1.91 7.80
CA HIS A 3 -6.47 -1.60 8.53
C HIS A 3 -6.49 -0.10 8.84
N SER A 4 -6.35 0.28 10.11
CA SER A 4 -6.42 1.68 10.53
C SER A 4 -5.22 2.01 11.40
N ILE A 5 -4.59 3.15 11.12
CA ILE A 5 -3.46 3.69 11.88
C ILE A 5 -3.92 4.99 12.54
N THR A 6 -3.48 5.24 13.76
CA THR A 6 -3.78 6.49 14.48
C THR A 6 -2.48 7.21 14.79
N VAL A 7 -2.42 8.49 14.44
CA VAL A 7 -1.32 9.40 14.73
C VAL A 7 -1.86 10.64 15.45
N ASN A 8 -1.01 11.32 16.19
CA ASN A 8 -1.42 12.49 16.95
C ASN A 8 -1.52 13.72 16.06
N THR A 9 -0.49 13.97 15.24
CA THR A 9 -0.30 15.22 14.49
C THR A 9 -0.25 14.97 12.98
N GLN A 10 -0.45 16.03 12.21
CA GLN A 10 -0.28 15.99 10.74
C GLN A 10 1.16 15.67 10.34
N GLU A 11 2.14 16.10 11.13
CA GLU A 11 3.56 15.79 10.89
C GLU A 11 3.84 14.29 11.01
N GLU A 12 3.29 13.63 12.03
CA GLU A 12 3.40 12.17 12.18
C GLU A 12 2.75 11.42 11.01
N PHE A 13 1.63 11.94 10.48
CA PHE A 13 1.03 11.41 9.25
C PHE A 13 1.97 11.54 8.05
N GLU A 14 2.56 12.72 7.84
CA GLU A 14 3.50 12.93 6.74
C GLU A 14 4.73 12.03 6.87
N GLU A 15 5.25 11.84 8.08
CA GLU A 15 6.35 10.92 8.35
C GLU A 15 6.00 9.46 8.07
N LEU A 16 4.78 9.05 8.46
CA LEU A 16 4.27 7.72 8.17
C LEU A 16 4.16 7.47 6.66
N MET A 17 3.82 8.50 5.89
CA MET A 17 3.69 8.47 4.43
C MET A 17 5.00 8.66 3.66
N LYS A 18 6.12 8.99 4.33
CA LYS A 18 7.44 9.08 3.68
C LYS A 18 7.82 7.72 3.06
N GLU A 19 8.54 7.79 1.93
CA GLU A 19 9.02 6.59 1.23
C GLU A 19 9.85 5.70 2.18
N ASN A 20 9.69 4.38 2.07
CA ASN A 20 10.33 3.31 2.86
C ASN A 20 9.66 2.87 4.16
N ASN A 21 8.46 3.34 4.51
CA ASN A 21 7.72 2.70 5.58
C ASN A 21 7.27 1.27 5.18
N PHE A 22 7.90 0.25 5.76
CA PHE A 22 7.64 -1.15 5.44
C PHE A 22 6.22 -1.60 5.80
N GLU A 23 5.61 -1.04 6.85
CA GLU A 23 4.24 -1.36 7.24
C GLU A 23 3.24 -0.86 6.18
N ILE A 24 3.40 0.38 5.73
CA ILE A 24 2.58 0.96 4.65
C ILE A 24 2.79 0.21 3.34
N SER A 25 4.05 -0.07 2.99
CA SER A 25 4.40 -0.88 1.82
C SER A 25 3.73 -2.25 1.84
N SER A 26 3.78 -2.94 3.00
CA SER A 26 3.14 -4.23 3.21
C SER A 26 1.61 -4.15 3.08
N ALA A 27 0.99 -3.11 3.63
CA ALA A 27 -0.45 -2.89 3.54
C ALA A 27 -0.90 -2.64 2.09
N ILE A 28 -0.13 -1.85 1.32
CA ILE A 28 -0.36 -1.61 -0.11
C ILE A 28 -0.28 -2.93 -0.88
N VAL A 29 0.84 -3.66 -0.76
CA VAL A 29 1.07 -4.91 -1.48
C VAL A 29 -0.04 -5.93 -1.17
N LYS A 30 -0.35 -6.14 0.10
CA LYS A 30 -1.41 -7.06 0.53
C LYS A 30 -2.76 -6.70 -0.07
N THR A 31 -3.10 -5.41 -0.09
CA THR A 31 -4.36 -4.92 -0.66
C THR A 31 -4.41 -5.14 -2.17
N ILE A 32 -3.32 -4.84 -2.89
CA ILE A 32 -3.24 -5.04 -4.34
C ILE A 32 -3.38 -6.53 -4.67
N LEU A 33 -2.61 -7.40 -4.01
CA LEU A 33 -2.66 -8.84 -4.24
C LEU A 33 -4.07 -9.41 -4.01
N GLY A 34 -4.75 -8.97 -2.94
CA GLY A 34 -6.13 -9.37 -2.65
C GLY A 34 -7.17 -8.85 -3.67
N ASN A 35 -6.84 -7.81 -4.44
CA ASN A 35 -7.76 -7.15 -5.38
C ASN A 35 -7.29 -7.20 -6.84
N LEU A 36 -6.27 -7.99 -7.15
CA LEU A 36 -5.59 -8.03 -8.45
C LEU A 36 -6.56 -8.34 -9.61
N LYS A 37 -7.49 -9.29 -9.39
CA LYS A 37 -8.51 -9.70 -10.37
C LYS A 37 -9.82 -8.91 -10.26
N GLY A 38 -9.89 -7.94 -9.37
CA GLY A 38 -11.08 -7.13 -9.12
C GLY A 38 -11.40 -6.13 -10.25
N ARG A 39 -12.54 -5.45 -10.12
CA ARG A 39 -13.02 -4.43 -11.10
C ARG A 39 -13.17 -3.02 -10.51
N LYS A 40 -13.04 -2.83 -9.19
CA LYS A 40 -13.20 -1.53 -8.50
C LYS A 40 -12.11 -0.53 -8.87
N LYS A 41 -12.45 0.65 -9.41
CA LYS A 41 -11.46 1.65 -9.86
C LYS A 41 -10.50 2.07 -8.75
N HIS A 42 -11.04 2.39 -7.57
CA HIS A 42 -10.28 2.67 -6.37
C HIS A 42 -10.45 1.51 -5.39
N VAL A 43 -9.34 1.08 -4.82
CA VAL A 43 -9.30 0.04 -3.79
C VAL A 43 -8.79 0.69 -2.51
N HIS A 44 -9.58 0.56 -1.44
CA HIS A 44 -9.22 1.06 -0.13
C HIS A 44 -8.10 0.21 0.47
N ILE A 45 -7.06 0.87 0.98
CA ILE A 45 -5.89 0.26 1.59
C ILE A 45 -6.01 0.33 3.11
N LEU A 46 -6.07 1.55 3.65
CA LEU A 46 -6.10 1.81 5.08
C LEU A 46 -6.68 3.20 5.39
N GLU A 47 -7.08 3.39 6.64
CA GLU A 47 -7.52 4.66 7.19
C GLU A 47 -6.44 5.21 8.13
N ILE A 48 -6.18 6.52 8.08
CA ILE A 48 -5.29 7.20 9.04
C ILE A 48 -6.08 8.25 9.81
N ASN A 49 -6.14 8.08 11.13
CA ASN A 49 -6.79 9.01 12.04
C ASN A 49 -5.75 9.98 12.60
N VAL A 50 -5.91 11.28 12.33
CA VAL A 50 -5.10 12.35 12.93
C VAL A 50 -5.90 12.98 14.07
N LEU A 51 -5.47 12.73 15.31
CA LEU A 51 -6.25 13.08 16.50
C LEU A 51 -6.38 14.58 16.71
N GLU A 52 -5.30 15.34 16.51
CA GLU A 52 -5.28 16.79 16.75
C GLU A 52 -6.24 17.54 15.84
N GLU A 53 -6.29 17.17 14.56
CA GLU A 53 -7.18 17.77 13.57
C GLU A 53 -8.59 17.15 13.57
N GLN A 54 -8.79 16.03 14.28
CA GLN A 54 -9.98 15.19 14.20
C GLN A 54 -10.30 14.79 12.75
N THR A 55 -9.26 14.54 11.96
CA THR A 55 -9.35 14.24 10.53
C THR A 55 -9.08 12.76 10.28
N VAL A 56 -9.86 12.14 9.38
CA VAL A 56 -9.64 10.77 8.90
C VAL A 56 -9.27 10.82 7.43
N TYR A 57 -8.12 10.23 7.10
CA TYR A 57 -7.62 10.12 5.72
C TYR A 57 -7.83 8.69 5.19
N ASP A 58 -8.59 8.60 4.11
CA ASP A 58 -8.77 7.34 3.37
C ASP A 58 -7.65 7.16 2.34
N ILE A 59 -6.74 6.23 2.61
CA ILE A 59 -5.68 5.88 1.67
C ILE A 59 -6.22 4.84 0.69
N THR A 60 -6.24 5.22 -0.59
CA THR A 60 -6.74 4.37 -1.67
C THR A 60 -5.72 4.29 -2.80
N ILE A 61 -5.79 3.21 -3.56
CA ILE A 61 -5.03 3.05 -4.80
C ILE A 61 -5.97 2.89 -5.99
N ASN A 62 -5.66 3.61 -7.07
CA ASN A 62 -6.34 3.42 -8.34
C ASN A 62 -5.77 2.18 -9.03
N ARG A 63 -6.63 1.35 -9.65
CA ARG A 63 -6.19 0.12 -10.34
C ARG A 63 -5.12 0.39 -11.39
N LYS A 64 -5.16 1.53 -12.07
CA LYS A 64 -4.15 1.90 -13.08
C LYS A 64 -2.75 2.05 -12.49
N ASP A 65 -2.66 2.40 -11.21
CA ASP A 65 -1.41 2.72 -10.52
C ASP A 65 -0.89 1.50 -9.72
N MET A 66 -1.62 0.38 -9.74
CA MET A 66 -1.23 -0.86 -9.05
C MET A 66 0.10 -1.41 -9.57
N LEU A 67 0.34 -1.34 -10.89
CA LEU A 67 1.57 -1.83 -11.49
C LEU A 67 2.79 -1.05 -10.98
N GLU A 68 2.75 0.28 -11.13
CA GLU A 68 3.83 1.16 -10.67
C GLU A 68 4.04 1.03 -9.15
N SER A 69 2.93 0.90 -8.40
CA SER A 69 3.00 0.73 -6.95
C SER A 69 3.66 -0.59 -6.56
N LEU A 70 3.36 -1.70 -7.24
CA LEU A 70 4.04 -2.97 -6.98
C LEU A 70 5.55 -2.89 -7.31
N GLU A 71 5.92 -2.23 -8.41
CA GLU A 71 7.32 -2.05 -8.81
C GLU A 71 8.12 -1.21 -7.80
N LYS A 72 7.51 -0.15 -7.24
CA LYS A 72 8.13 0.65 -6.17
C LYS A 72 8.26 -0.13 -4.86
N ASN A 73 7.18 -0.80 -4.44
CA ASN A 73 7.15 -1.52 -3.16
C ASN A 73 7.98 -2.81 -3.17
N LEU A 74 8.28 -3.38 -4.35
CA LEU A 74 9.20 -4.51 -4.48
C LEU A 74 10.57 -4.18 -3.87
N LYS A 75 11.13 -3.01 -4.19
CA LYS A 75 12.44 -2.57 -3.68
C LYS A 75 12.45 -2.49 -2.15
N ILE A 76 11.39 -1.93 -1.57
CA ILE A 76 11.24 -1.82 -0.11
C ILE A 76 11.21 -3.22 0.54
N HIS A 77 10.52 -4.18 -0.09
CA HIS A 77 10.45 -5.56 0.42
C HIS A 77 11.79 -6.32 0.25
N GLU A 78 12.54 -6.05 -0.82
CA GLU A 78 13.89 -6.60 -1.01
C GLU A 78 14.86 -6.07 0.05
N GLU A 79 14.82 -4.76 0.35
CA GLU A 79 15.63 -4.14 1.41
C GLU A 79 15.33 -4.71 2.80
N HIS A 80 14.09 -5.16 3.03
CA HIS A 80 13.65 -5.80 4.28
C HIS A 80 13.73 -7.34 4.23
N GLU A 81 14.38 -7.90 3.20
CA GLU A 81 14.58 -9.35 3.03
C GLU A 81 13.28 -10.19 3.04
N ALA A 82 12.15 -9.58 2.67
CA ALA A 82 10.82 -10.20 2.66
C ALA A 82 10.58 -11.05 1.40
N TYR A 83 11.52 -11.96 1.09
CA TYR A 83 11.61 -12.65 -0.21
C TYR A 83 10.36 -13.43 -0.63
N GLU A 84 9.62 -14.02 0.33
CA GLU A 84 8.35 -14.70 0.02
C GLU A 84 7.33 -13.72 -0.57
N VAL A 85 7.27 -12.50 -0.03
CA VAL A 85 6.39 -11.46 -0.52
C VAL A 85 6.91 -10.90 -1.84
N CYS A 86 8.22 -10.75 -2.00
CA CYS A 86 8.84 -10.35 -3.28
C CYS A 86 8.41 -11.28 -4.42
N SER A 87 8.43 -12.60 -4.21
CA SER A 87 7.95 -13.56 -5.22
C SER A 87 6.51 -13.28 -5.65
N LYS A 88 5.61 -13.06 -4.67
CA LYS A 88 4.21 -12.75 -4.93
C LYS A 88 4.03 -11.41 -5.66
N ILE A 89 4.87 -10.41 -5.35
CA ILE A 89 4.87 -9.12 -6.03
C ILE A 89 5.26 -9.30 -7.50
N VAL A 90 6.32 -10.04 -7.79
CA VAL A 90 6.78 -10.31 -9.16
C VAL A 90 5.70 -11.01 -9.98
N GLU A 91 5.09 -12.07 -9.44
CA GLU A 91 3.97 -12.77 -10.10
C GLU A 91 2.79 -11.83 -10.42
N ALA A 92 2.48 -10.92 -9.50
CA ALA A 92 1.41 -9.93 -9.69
C ALA A 92 1.76 -8.88 -10.75
N ILE A 93 3.03 -8.43 -10.81
CA ILE A 93 3.53 -7.52 -11.84
C ILE A 93 3.40 -8.18 -13.22
N GLU A 94 3.83 -9.43 -13.36
CA GLU A 94 3.72 -10.18 -14.62
C GLU A 94 2.25 -10.37 -15.05
N TYR A 95 1.37 -10.68 -14.10
CA TYR A 95 -0.07 -10.76 -14.37
C TYR A 95 -0.65 -9.43 -14.88
N LEU A 96 -0.24 -8.29 -14.31
CA LEU A 96 -0.72 -6.98 -14.75
C LEU A 96 -0.13 -6.55 -16.09
N LYS A 97 1.12 -6.91 -16.38
CA LYS A 97 1.78 -6.62 -17.67
C LYS A 97 1.25 -7.46 -18.83
N SER A 98 0.73 -8.65 -18.54
CA SER A 98 0.15 -9.57 -19.54
C SER A 98 -1.33 -9.29 -19.86
N LYS A 99 -1.92 -8.27 -19.24
CA LYS A 99 -3.29 -7.80 -19.48
C LYS A 99 -3.35 -6.61 -20.43
#